data_AF-A0A4U7EZK7-F1
#
_entry.id   AF-A0A4U7EZK7-F1
#
_cell.length_a   1.000
_cell.length_b   1.000
_cell.length_c   1.000
_cell.angle_alpha   90.00
_cell.angle_beta   90.00
_cell.angle_gamma   90.00
#
_symmetry.space_group_name_H-M   'P 1'
#
loop_
_entity.id
_entity.type
_entity.pdbx_description
1 polymer ?
#
loop_
_entity_poly.entity_id
_entity_poly.type
_entity_poly.pdbx_seq_one_letter_code
_entity_poly.pdbx_strand_id
1 'polypeptide(L)'
;MRPPSLPRAHLDGWRRVSETTERPFAAGPVSVEAHTLRYERTGPTPRPFVFASRLQIRPETAPNAALTRLVERQAKSGFRDRLAARDIDAVEHRGDRAIAIDDPNASQ
;
A
#
# COMPACT_ATOMS: atom_id res chain seq x y z
N MET A 1 10.02 -8.45 8.70
CA MET A 1 8.91 -9.09 7.96
C MET A 1 9.47 -9.93 6.80
N ARG A 2 8.90 -11.10 6.47
CA ARG A 2 9.28 -11.85 5.26
C ARG A 2 8.84 -11.09 3.99
N PRO A 3 9.64 -11.06 2.91
CA PRO A 3 9.25 -10.43 1.64
C PRO A 3 7.96 -11.02 1.06
N PRO A 4 7.24 -10.25 0.21
CA PRO A 4 6.10 -10.78 -0.54
C PRO A 4 6.58 -11.91 -1.46
N SER A 5 5.77 -12.96 -1.56
CA SER A 5 6.05 -14.11 -2.40
C SER A 5 5.30 -13.96 -3.72
N LEU A 6 6.05 -13.82 -4.81
CA LEU A 6 5.54 -13.94 -6.17
C LEU A 6 6.00 -15.28 -6.77
N PRO A 7 5.11 -16.04 -7.45
CA PRO A 7 5.52 -17.24 -8.16
C PRO A 7 6.62 -16.90 -9.18
N ARG A 8 7.79 -17.55 -9.09
CA ARG A 8 8.93 -17.26 -9.98
C ARG A 8 8.58 -17.48 -11.45
N ALA A 9 7.74 -18.47 -11.77
CA ALA A 9 7.26 -18.75 -13.12
C ALA A 9 6.50 -17.56 -13.75
N HIS A 10 5.90 -16.67 -12.95
CA HIS A 10 5.22 -15.48 -13.47
C HIS A 10 6.18 -14.28 -13.66
N LEU A 11 7.42 -14.41 -13.20
CA LEU A 11 8.45 -13.39 -13.27
C LEU A 11 9.45 -13.62 -14.41
N ASP A 12 9.17 -14.53 -15.33
CA ASP A 12 10.01 -14.73 -16.52
C ASP A 12 10.07 -13.45 -17.37
N GLY A 13 11.30 -13.00 -17.65
CA GLY A 13 11.57 -11.72 -18.33
C GLY A 13 11.42 -10.47 -17.47
N TRP A 14 11.06 -10.60 -16.18
CA TRP A 14 10.96 -9.49 -15.24
C TRP A 14 12.22 -9.37 -14.39
N ARG A 15 12.82 -8.18 -14.35
CA ARG A 15 13.99 -7.89 -13.50
C ARG A 15 13.55 -7.09 -12.28
N ARG A 16 13.94 -7.52 -11.09
CA ARG A 16 13.75 -6.74 -9.86
C ARG A 16 14.58 -5.45 -9.96
N VAL A 17 13.92 -4.30 -9.83
CA VAL A 17 14.56 -2.99 -9.90
C VAL A 17 14.58 -2.25 -8.57
N SER A 18 13.66 -2.58 -7.65
CA SER A 18 13.70 -2.06 -6.28
C SER A 18 13.15 -3.06 -5.27
N GLU A 19 13.63 -2.93 -4.04
CA GLU A 19 13.16 -3.62 -2.85
C GLU A 19 13.21 -2.61 -1.70
N THR A 20 12.07 -2.34 -1.09
CA THR A 20 11.93 -1.31 -0.06
C THR A 20 11.17 -1.89 1.12
N THR A 21 11.72 -1.74 2.32
CA THR A 21 10.97 -1.93 3.57
C THR A 21 10.75 -0.57 4.22
N GLU A 22 9.51 -0.24 4.49
CA GLU A 22 9.11 1.04 5.08
C GLU A 22 8.00 0.85 6.11
N ARG A 23 7.76 1.89 6.92
CA ARG A 23 6.64 1.95 7.86
C ARG A 23 5.68 3.03 7.38
N PRO A 24 4.81 2.74 6.40
CA PRO A 24 3.97 3.76 5.77
C PRO A 24 2.95 4.36 6.73
N PHE A 25 2.69 3.70 7.86
CA PHE A 25 1.79 4.17 8.89
C PHE A 25 2.30 3.83 10.28
N ALA A 26 2.32 4.82 11.16
CA ALA A 26 2.50 4.65 12.60
C ALA A 26 1.65 5.71 13.33
N ALA A 27 0.74 5.27 14.18
CA ALA A 27 -0.06 6.14 15.04
C ALA A 27 -0.40 5.41 16.35
N GLY A 28 0.21 5.87 17.44
CA GLY A 28 0.00 5.28 18.76
C GLY A 28 0.18 3.76 18.75
N PRO A 29 -0.84 2.97 19.15
CA PRO A 29 -0.74 1.51 19.30
C PRO A 29 -0.83 0.74 17.96
N VAL A 30 -0.91 1.43 16.82
CA VAL A 30 -0.99 0.80 15.50
C VAL A 30 0.17 1.24 14.63
N SER A 31 0.87 0.23 14.09
CA SER A 31 1.86 0.42 13.04
C SER A 31 1.61 -0.53 11.89
N VAL A 32 1.95 -0.09 10.68
CA VAL A 32 1.96 -0.89 9.47
C VAL A 32 3.39 -0.90 8.95
N GLU A 33 3.98 -2.08 8.84
CA GLU A 33 5.22 -2.30 8.12
C GLU A 33 4.87 -2.80 6.72
N ALA A 34 5.49 -2.23 5.69
CA ALA A 34 5.35 -2.62 4.30
C ALA A 34 6.69 -3.09 3.76
N HIS A 35 6.67 -4.22 3.06
CA HIS A 35 7.82 -4.70 2.29
C HIS A 35 7.39 -4.83 0.82
N THR A 36 7.93 -3.96 -0.02
CA THR A 36 7.56 -3.80 -1.43
C THR A 36 8.72 -4.21 -2.34
N LEU A 37 8.44 -5.08 -3.29
CA LEU A 37 9.32 -5.44 -4.41
C LEU A 37 8.76 -4.84 -5.69
N ARG A 38 9.62 -4.25 -6.53
CA ARG A 38 9.26 -3.76 -7.87
C ARG A 38 10.10 -4.46 -8.92
N TYR A 39 9.43 -4.85 -10.00
CA TYR A 39 10.01 -5.48 -11.17
C TYR A 39 9.68 -4.67 -12.42
N GLU A 40 10.56 -4.70 -13.40
CA GLU A 40 10.36 -4.11 -14.72
C GLU A 40 10.75 -5.11 -15.80
N ARG A 41 10.09 -5.02 -16.96
CA ARG A 41 10.56 -5.68 -18.18
C ARG A 41 11.57 -4.81 -18.92
N THR A 42 12.58 -5.46 -19.49
CA THR A 42 13.41 -4.85 -20.55
C THR A 42 12.57 -4.60 -21.79
N GLY A 43 12.64 -3.39 -22.36
CA GLY A 43 11.86 -3.00 -23.53
C GLY A 43 11.73 -1.49 -23.71
N PRO A 44 10.97 -1.05 -24.73
CA PRO A 44 10.75 0.36 -25.04
C PRO A 44 9.94 1.06 -23.94
N THR A 45 10.08 2.39 -23.85
CA THR A 45 9.39 3.23 -22.86
C THR A 45 7.97 3.59 -23.33
N PRO A 46 6.97 3.57 -22.42
CA PRO A 46 7.08 3.29 -20.99
C PRO A 46 7.21 1.78 -20.71
N ARG A 47 8.11 1.43 -19.77
CA ARG A 47 8.37 0.03 -19.42
C ARG A 47 7.23 -0.51 -18.56
N PRO A 48 6.68 -1.71 -18.86
CA PRO A 48 5.78 -2.39 -17.94
C PRO A 48 6.46 -2.62 -16.59
N PHE A 49 5.71 -2.41 -15.50
CA PHE A 49 6.15 -2.66 -14.14
C PHE A 49 5.16 -3.56 -13.40
N VAL A 50 5.69 -4.37 -12.48
CA VAL A 50 4.92 -5.13 -11.49
C VAL A 50 5.47 -4.76 -10.13
N PHE A 51 4.60 -4.53 -9.15
CA PHE A 51 5.02 -4.45 -7.76
C PHE A 51 4.24 -5.45 -6.92
N ALA A 52 4.88 -5.99 -5.91
CA ALA A 52 4.24 -6.78 -4.88
C ALA A 52 4.60 -6.18 -3.53
N SER A 53 3.61 -5.98 -2.68
CA SER A 53 3.82 -5.50 -1.32
C SER A 53 3.19 -6.48 -0.34
N ARG A 54 3.94 -6.82 0.71
CA ARG A 54 3.37 -7.45 1.90
C ARG A 54 3.22 -6.38 2.96
N LEU A 55 2.04 -6.33 3.58
CA LEU A 55 1.74 -5.46 4.71
C LEU A 55 1.61 -6.30 5.97
N GLN A 56 2.18 -5.81 7.08
CA GLN A 56 2.01 -6.39 8.39
C GLN A 56 1.48 -5.31 9.32
N ILE A 57 0.27 -5.52 9.79
CA ILE A 57 -0.42 -4.62 10.71
C ILE A 57 -0.24 -5.19 12.11
N ARG A 58 0.30 -4.40 13.04
CA ARG A 58 0.45 -4.78 14.44
C ARG A 58 -0.31 -3.79 15.32
N PRO A 59 -1.57 -4.09 15.66
CA PRO A 59 -2.28 -3.38 16.71
C PRO A 59 -1.90 -3.98 18.08
N GLU A 60 -1.49 -3.15 19.03
CA GLU A 60 -1.26 -3.58 20.43
C GLU A 60 -2.58 -3.79 21.21
N THR A 61 -3.67 -3.23 20.69
CA THR A 61 -5.01 -3.29 21.27
C THR A 61 -6.03 -3.81 20.26
N ALA A 62 -7.02 -4.57 20.72
CA ALA A 62 -8.14 -5.00 19.88
C ALA A 62 -8.84 -3.79 19.21
N PRO A 63 -9.41 -3.97 17.99
CA PRO A 63 -10.13 -2.92 17.29
C PRO A 63 -11.21 -2.30 18.18
N ASN A 64 -11.19 -0.97 18.32
CA ASN A 64 -12.18 -0.22 19.09
C ASN A 64 -12.43 1.14 18.43
N ALA A 65 -13.53 1.80 18.78
CA ALA A 65 -13.97 3.03 18.13
C ALA A 65 -12.93 4.16 18.22
N ALA A 66 -12.19 4.27 19.33
CA ALA A 66 -11.14 5.28 19.49
C ALA A 66 -9.97 5.00 18.54
N LEU A 67 -9.58 3.73 18.41
CA LEU A 67 -8.54 3.31 17.48
C LEU A 67 -8.95 3.53 16.02
N THR A 68 -10.20 3.23 15.66
CA THR A 68 -10.74 3.49 14.31
C THR A 68 -10.63 4.98 13.96
N ARG A 69 -11.10 5.86 14.85
CA ARG A 69 -11.02 7.32 14.63
C ARG A 69 -9.58 7.82 14.51
N LEU A 70 -8.66 7.26 15.30
CA LEU A 70 -7.23 7.59 15.22
C LEU A 70 -6.66 7.21 13.85
N VAL A 71 -6.94 5.99 13.39
CA VAL A 71 -6.50 5.49 12.08
C VAL A 71 -7.07 6.33 10.94
N GLU A 72 -8.38 6.62 10.96
CA GLU A 72 -9.02 7.48 9.96
C GLU A 72 -8.39 8.88 9.89
N ARG A 73 -8.16 9.52 11.05
CA ARG A 73 -7.55 10.85 11.12
C ARG A 73 -6.15 10.85 10.54
N GLN A 74 -5.33 9.86 10.92
CA GLN A 74 -3.95 9.78 10.45
C GLN A 74 -3.87 9.41 8.96
N ALA A 75 -4.74 8.52 8.47
CA ALA A 75 -4.83 8.19 7.06
C ALA A 75 -5.19 9.43 6.22
N LYS A 76 -6.14 10.24 6.68
CA LYS A 76 -6.49 11.53 6.03
C LYS A 76 -5.35 12.54 6.06
N SER A 77 -4.51 12.56 7.09
CA SER A 77 -3.33 13.43 7.14
C SER A 77 -2.24 12.97 6.16
N GLY A 78 -1.79 11.73 6.28
CA GLY A 78 -0.72 11.21 5.42
C GLY A 78 -1.13 11.07 3.95
N PHE A 79 -2.43 11.02 3.65
CA PHE A 79 -2.92 11.16 2.29
C PHE A 79 -2.72 12.59 1.75
N ARG A 80 -3.11 13.62 2.52
CA ARG A 80 -2.89 15.02 2.16
C ARG A 80 -1.41 15.34 1.95
N ASP A 81 -0.54 14.87 2.84
CA ASP A 81 0.91 15.08 2.71
C ASP A 81 1.47 14.45 1.42
N ARG A 82 0.97 13.26 1.04
CA ARG A 82 1.38 12.57 -0.20
C ARG A 82 0.84 13.20 -1.47
N LEU A 83 -0.28 13.93 -1.39
CA LEU A 83 -0.83 14.71 -2.51
C LEU A 83 -0.02 16.00 -2.70
N ALA A 84 0.26 16.71 -1.61
CA ALA A 84 1.07 17.93 -1.64
C ALA A 84 2.49 17.66 -2.18
N ALA A 85 3.11 16.54 -1.78
CA ALA A 85 4.42 16.14 -2.29
C ALA A 85 4.46 15.79 -3.80
N ARG A 86 3.31 15.77 -4.48
CA ARG A 86 3.16 15.51 -5.91
C ARG A 86 2.55 16.69 -6.66
N ASP A 87 2.57 17.88 -6.06
CA ASP A 87 2.00 19.12 -6.61
C ASP A 87 0.51 18.99 -6.97
N ILE A 88 -0.23 18.21 -6.17
CA ILE A 88 -1.68 18.08 -6.30
C ILE A 88 -2.34 19.03 -5.31
N ASP A 89 -2.82 20.17 -5.82
CA ASP A 89 -3.37 21.28 -5.02
C ASP A 89 -4.81 21.06 -4.53
N ALA A 90 -5.57 20.19 -5.20
CA ALA A 90 -6.97 19.93 -4.86
C ALA A 90 -7.36 18.47 -5.11
N VAL A 91 -8.19 17.93 -4.21
CA VAL A 91 -8.83 16.63 -4.37
C VAL A 91 -10.32 16.78 -4.10
N GLU A 92 -11.13 16.45 -5.11
CA GLU A 92 -12.59 16.40 -5.01
C GLU A 92 -13.00 14.99 -4.56
N HIS A 93 -13.73 14.91 -3.44
CA HIS A 93 -14.34 13.64 -3.02
C HIS A 93 -15.54 13.34 -3.92
N ARG A 94 -15.48 12.22 -4.66
CA ARG A 94 -16.55 11.79 -5.57
C ARG A 94 -17.43 10.67 -5.03
N GLY A 95 -17.04 10.03 -3.95
CA GLY A 95 -17.79 8.93 -3.33
C GLY A 95 -16.90 7.98 -2.53
N ASP A 96 -17.54 7.18 -1.68
CA ASP A 96 -16.89 6.13 -0.90
C ASP A 96 -17.33 4.76 -1.43
N ARG A 97 -16.38 3.85 -1.63
CA ARG A 97 -16.65 2.42 -1.86
C ARG A 97 -15.91 1.62 -0.79
N ALA A 98 -16.66 0.83 -0.02
CA ALA A 98 -16.09 -0.16 0.88
C ALA A 98 -16.04 -1.51 0.18
N ILE A 99 -14.90 -2.19 0.29
CA ILE A 99 -14.71 -3.56 -0.21
C ILE A 99 -14.13 -4.36 0.94
N ALA A 100 -14.74 -5.49 1.27
CA ALA A 100 -14.19 -6.38 2.29
C ALA A 100 -12.90 -7.02 1.76
N ILE A 101 -11.88 -7.14 2.60
CA ILE A 101 -10.57 -7.69 2.21
C ILE A 101 -10.69 -9.15 1.73
N ASP A 102 -11.76 -9.85 2.15
CA ASP A 102 -12.03 -11.23 1.82
C ASP A 102 -13.11 -11.38 0.72
N ASP A 103 -13.54 -10.28 0.10
CA ASP A 103 -14.56 -10.30 -0.94
C ASP A 103 -13.99 -10.87 -2.25
N PRO A 104 -14.50 -12.02 -2.74
CA PRO A 104 -14.03 -12.63 -3.99
C PRO A 104 -14.33 -11.76 -5.23
N ASN A 105 -15.19 -10.76 -5.12
CA ASN A 105 -15.55 -9.85 -6.21
C ASN A 105 -14.83 -8.50 -6.13
N ALA A 106 -13.83 -8.35 -5.24
CA ALA A 106 -13.10 -7.10 -5.02
C ALA A 106 -12.41 -6.51 -6.27
N SER A 107 -12.25 -7.29 -7.34
CA SER A 107 -11.56 -6.89 -8.58
C SER A 107 -12.48 -6.44 -9.71
N GLN A 108 -13.80 -6.31 -9.47
CA GLN A 108 -14.77 -5.84 -10.47
C GLN A 108 -15.09 -4.34 -10.37
#